data_AF-A0B5A1-F1
#
_entry.id   AF-A0B5A1-F1
#
_cell.length_a   1.000
_cell.length_b   1.000
_cell.length_c   1.000
_cell.angle_alpha   90.00
_cell.angle_beta   90.00
_cell.angle_gamma   90.00
#
_symmetry.space_group_name_H-M   'P 1'
#
loop_
_entity.id
_entity.type
_entity.pdbx_description
1 polymer ?
#
loop_
_entity_poly.entity_id
_entity_poly.type
_entity_poly.pdbx_seq_one_letter_code
_entity_poly.pdbx_strand_id
1 'polypeptide(L)'
;MRESDLRDAIAEMVRAEVKAIGDELAPVISEVVRAELMPALRAAIREAILRELSTYSGDADFREVSQGSVFSEPEKIKNVTAEAVAPETVPSNENGLYLYCIVDASVSTSLGHMGIDGCEVYTIPHEGVSAVVHSCPLEPYRSDDEETVKRWVKSHQEVVELAAERFGTVMPFGFDTIIMPKEFCTAEEVLKKWISDELDEIRAKMERIQGKKEYGIQIFYDPLVFTKRVEDESDDVRIIKEEMASKPPGIAYMYRQRLEAAVRRRMDELIGAYFKDFYERIQSNADDIKVEKVRKSDGDMVMMMNLSVLASDEKALGQALDGIAAEPGISVQFTGPWQPYSFV
;
A
#
# COMPACT_ATOMS: atom_id res chain seq x y z
N MET A 1 12.54 -56.35 25.13
CA MET A 1 12.26 -55.28 24.15
C MET A 1 12.92 -55.69 22.85
N ARG A 2 12.14 -55.89 21.79
CA ARG A 2 12.69 -56.21 20.46
C ARG A 2 13.30 -54.93 19.88
N GLU A 3 14.33 -55.07 19.06
CA GLU A 3 15.06 -53.95 18.46
C GLU A 3 14.15 -53.00 17.64
N SER A 4 13.02 -53.52 17.14
CA SER A 4 11.93 -52.74 16.52
C SER A 4 11.27 -51.77 17.49
N ASP A 5 10.97 -52.23 18.71
CA ASP A 5 10.22 -51.46 19.71
C ASP A 5 11.05 -50.27 20.24
N LEU A 6 12.38 -50.41 20.25
CA LEU A 6 13.30 -49.34 20.63
C LEU A 6 13.44 -48.28 19.53
N ARG A 7 13.46 -48.69 18.25
CA ARG A 7 13.52 -47.75 17.11
C ARG A 7 12.26 -46.91 17.00
N ASP A 8 11.09 -47.53 17.21
CA ASP A 8 9.81 -46.83 17.17
C ASP A 8 9.69 -45.82 18.32
N ALA A 9 10.12 -46.19 19.53
CA ALA A 9 10.16 -45.27 20.67
C ALA A 9 11.10 -44.08 20.45
N ILE A 10 12.30 -44.31 19.88
CA ILE A 10 13.24 -43.23 19.54
C ILE A 10 12.66 -42.32 18.45
N ALA A 11 12.01 -42.89 17.43
CA ALA A 11 11.38 -42.11 16.36
C ALA A 11 10.18 -41.28 16.86
N GLU A 12 9.49 -41.73 17.89
CA GLU A 12 8.41 -40.98 18.54
C GLU A 12 8.97 -39.82 19.37
N MET A 13 10.02 -40.06 20.15
CA MET A 13 10.70 -39.02 20.93
C MET A 13 11.30 -37.93 20.03
N VAL A 14 11.96 -38.31 18.93
CA VAL A 14 12.52 -37.34 17.97
C VAL A 14 11.41 -36.49 17.32
N ARG A 15 10.27 -37.10 16.99
CA ARG A 15 9.11 -36.35 16.43
C ARG A 15 8.51 -35.38 17.45
N ALA A 16 8.42 -35.77 18.71
CA ALA A 16 7.94 -34.89 19.78
C ALA A 16 8.87 -33.70 19.96
N GLU A 17 10.19 -33.92 19.95
CA GLU A 17 11.18 -32.84 20.13
C GLU A 17 11.19 -31.87 18.94
N VAL A 18 11.13 -32.39 17.71
CA VAL A 18 11.03 -31.55 16.50
C VAL A 18 9.74 -30.72 16.49
N LYS A 19 8.64 -31.29 16.98
CA LYS A 19 7.37 -30.55 17.12
C LYS A 19 7.47 -29.44 18.18
N ALA A 20 8.09 -29.72 19.32
CA ALA A 20 8.29 -28.72 20.37
C ALA A 20 9.19 -27.56 19.90
N ILE A 21 10.27 -27.85 19.16
CA ILE A 21 11.12 -26.83 18.53
C ILE A 21 10.32 -26.03 17.49
N GLY A 22 9.45 -26.69 16.72
CA GLY A 22 8.55 -26.03 15.78
C GLY A 22 7.57 -25.07 16.47
N ASP A 23 6.98 -25.49 17.58
CA ASP A 23 6.04 -24.68 18.39
C ASP A 23 6.77 -23.51 19.08
N GLU A 24 8.02 -23.70 19.51
CA GLU A 24 8.87 -22.67 20.11
C GLU A 24 9.36 -21.63 19.08
N LEU A 25 9.65 -22.06 17.85
CA LEU A 25 10.05 -21.19 16.75
C LEU A 25 8.85 -20.54 16.04
N ALA A 26 7.62 -21.04 16.19
CA ALA A 26 6.42 -20.48 15.59
C ALA A 26 6.21 -18.97 15.88
N PRO A 27 6.36 -18.46 17.13
CA PRO A 27 6.27 -17.02 17.40
C PRO A 27 7.39 -16.21 16.74
N VAL A 28 8.62 -16.74 16.69
CA VAL A 28 9.77 -16.08 16.03
C VAL A 28 9.59 -16.05 14.52
N ILE A 29 9.08 -17.14 13.93
CA ILE A 29 8.73 -17.21 12.51
C ILE A 29 7.56 -16.26 12.21
N SER A 30 6.55 -16.19 13.08
CA SER A 30 5.43 -15.25 12.93
C SER A 30 5.91 -13.79 12.99
N GLU A 31 6.86 -13.48 13.86
CA GLU A 31 7.49 -12.17 13.98
C GLU A 31 8.32 -11.83 12.74
N VAL A 32 9.18 -12.74 12.27
CA VAL A 32 9.98 -12.57 11.04
C VAL A 32 9.07 -12.46 9.82
N VAL A 33 8.02 -13.26 9.72
CA VAL A 33 7.02 -13.16 8.65
C VAL A 33 6.31 -11.81 8.71
N ARG A 34 5.92 -11.34 9.90
CA ARG A 34 5.28 -10.03 10.09
C ARG A 34 6.22 -8.86 9.79
N ALA A 35 7.51 -8.98 10.12
CA ALA A 35 8.50 -7.92 9.94
C ALA A 35 9.07 -7.87 8.51
N GLU A 36 9.22 -9.02 7.84
CA GLU A 36 9.93 -9.12 6.56
C GLU A 36 9.00 -9.48 5.38
N LEU A 37 8.07 -10.41 5.57
CA LEU A 37 7.21 -10.93 4.50
C LEU A 37 5.91 -10.12 4.33
N MET A 38 5.27 -9.70 5.43
CA MET A 38 4.03 -8.93 5.36
C MET A 38 4.19 -7.56 4.71
N PRO A 39 5.28 -6.80 4.92
CA PRO A 39 5.51 -5.56 4.18
C PRO A 39 5.71 -5.82 2.68
N ALA A 40 6.45 -6.88 2.32
CA ALA A 40 6.67 -7.27 0.93
C ALA A 40 5.38 -7.75 0.25
N LEU A 41 4.54 -8.51 0.96
CA LEU A 41 3.25 -8.99 0.49
C LEU A 41 2.25 -7.84 0.35
N ARG A 42 2.16 -6.94 1.33
CA ARG A 42 1.35 -5.71 1.26
C ARG A 42 1.78 -4.84 0.07
N ALA A 43 3.08 -4.71 -0.17
CA ALA A 43 3.61 -3.97 -1.32
C ALA A 43 3.28 -4.67 -2.65
N ALA A 44 3.32 -6.00 -2.71
CA ALA A 44 2.94 -6.77 -3.89
C ALA A 44 1.43 -6.65 -4.20
N ILE A 45 0.59 -6.72 -3.17
CA ILE A 45 -0.87 -6.56 -3.29
C ILE A 45 -1.22 -5.14 -3.75
N ARG A 46 -0.65 -4.09 -3.13
CA ARG A 46 -0.87 -2.70 -3.56
C ARG A 46 -0.47 -2.46 -5.01
N GLU A 47 0.62 -3.06 -5.45
CA GLU A 47 1.08 -2.91 -6.83
C GLU A 47 0.18 -3.64 -7.82
N ALA A 48 -0.31 -4.84 -7.51
CA ALA A 48 -1.30 -5.52 -8.34
C ALA A 48 -2.55 -4.65 -8.52
N ILE A 49 -2.98 -3.98 -7.45
CA ILE A 49 -4.12 -3.05 -7.47
C ILE A 49 -3.82 -1.81 -8.33
N LEU A 50 -2.66 -1.16 -8.15
CA LEU A 50 -2.30 0.06 -8.89
C LEU A 50 -2.04 -0.20 -10.38
N ARG A 51 -1.44 -1.35 -10.73
CA ARG A 51 -1.22 -1.76 -12.13
C ARG A 51 -2.54 -1.86 -12.88
N GLU A 52 -3.54 -2.45 -12.24
CA GLU A 52 -4.88 -2.62 -12.80
C GLU A 52 -5.70 -1.33 -12.85
N LEU A 53 -5.41 -0.35 -11.98
CA LEU A 53 -6.03 0.98 -12.04
C LEU A 53 -5.39 1.86 -13.13
N SER A 54 -4.09 1.68 -13.40
CA SER A 54 -3.35 2.46 -14.40
C SER A 54 -3.76 2.18 -15.85
N THR A 55 -4.25 0.96 -16.13
CA THR A 55 -4.79 0.54 -17.43
C THR A 55 -6.19 1.13 -17.72
N TYR A 56 -6.81 1.79 -16.73
CA TYR A 56 -8.16 2.36 -16.80
C TYR A 56 -8.23 3.88 -17.02
N SER A 57 -7.14 4.52 -17.49
CA SER A 57 -7.19 5.90 -17.99
C SER A 57 -7.96 5.98 -19.34
N GLY A 58 -9.25 5.70 -19.31
CA GLY A 58 -10.20 5.90 -20.39
C GLY A 58 -11.00 7.18 -20.17
N ASP A 59 -10.87 8.10 -21.13
CA ASP A 59 -11.68 9.30 -21.40
C ASP A 59 -12.92 9.52 -20.52
N ALA A 60 -12.82 10.44 -19.56
CA ALA A 60 -13.97 11.14 -18.99
C ALA A 60 -13.85 12.64 -19.29
N ASP A 61 -14.44 13.01 -20.43
CA ASP A 61 -14.64 14.37 -20.92
C ASP A 61 -15.54 15.15 -19.95
N PHE A 62 -14.96 15.87 -18.98
CA PHE A 62 -15.72 16.73 -18.06
C PHE A 62 -16.01 18.08 -18.70
N ARG A 63 -17.22 18.21 -19.27
CA ARG A 63 -17.83 19.51 -19.59
C ARG A 63 -18.49 20.12 -18.37
N GLU A 64 -18.04 21.33 -18.00
CA GLU A 64 -18.79 22.31 -17.21
C GLU A 64 -20.10 22.71 -17.89
N VAL A 65 -21.24 22.68 -17.18
CA VAL A 65 -22.35 23.68 -17.15
C VAL A 65 -23.24 23.37 -15.92
N SER A 66 -23.17 24.14 -14.82
CA SER A 66 -24.04 25.26 -14.39
C SER A 66 -25.48 24.95 -13.90
N GLN A 67 -25.70 25.25 -12.60
CA GLN A 67 -26.88 25.82 -11.92
C GLN A 67 -28.34 25.53 -12.36
N GLY A 68 -29.18 25.11 -11.39
CA GLY A 68 -30.47 25.78 -11.13
C GLY A 68 -31.72 24.93 -10.83
N SER A 69 -32.38 25.25 -9.71
CA SER A 69 -33.78 24.98 -9.27
C SER A 69 -34.13 23.54 -8.80
N VAL A 70 -34.70 23.21 -7.62
CA VAL A 70 -35.65 23.78 -6.61
C VAL A 70 -37.01 23.02 -6.59
N PHE A 71 -37.38 22.53 -5.39
CA PHE A 71 -38.65 21.88 -4.91
C PHE A 71 -38.88 20.41 -5.34
N SER A 72 -39.41 19.48 -4.53
CA SER A 72 -40.26 19.51 -3.31
C SER A 72 -40.35 18.13 -2.63
N GLU A 73 -40.30 18.07 -1.29
CA GLU A 73 -41.06 17.10 -0.46
C GLU A 73 -42.54 17.56 -0.34
N PRO A 74 -43.54 16.75 0.08
CA PRO A 74 -43.46 15.57 0.97
C PRO A 74 -44.40 14.39 0.61
N GLU A 75 -44.31 13.25 1.30
CA GLU A 75 -45.50 12.62 1.91
C GLU A 75 -45.20 11.54 2.97
N LYS A 76 -46.01 11.60 4.04
CA LYS A 76 -46.05 10.74 5.22
C LYS A 76 -46.78 9.43 4.93
N ILE A 77 -46.27 8.30 5.45
CA ILE A 77 -47.09 7.11 5.73
C ILE A 77 -46.82 6.61 7.16
N LYS A 78 -47.89 6.10 7.75
CA LYS A 78 -48.22 5.99 9.18
C LYS A 78 -47.49 4.86 9.93
N ASN A 79 -47.32 5.12 11.23
CA ASN A 79 -46.99 4.19 12.29
C ASN A 79 -47.83 2.90 12.26
N VAL A 80 -47.15 1.76 12.42
CA VAL A 80 -47.69 0.60 13.12
C VAL A 80 -46.68 0.21 14.20
N THR A 81 -47.12 0.35 15.44
CA THR A 81 -46.46 -0.12 16.65
C THR A 81 -46.42 -1.64 16.67
N ALA A 82 -45.23 -2.21 16.79
CA ALA A 82 -45.04 -3.57 17.28
C ALA A 82 -43.88 -3.54 18.29
N GLU A 83 -44.23 -3.68 19.57
CA GLU A 83 -43.27 -4.08 20.61
C GLU A 83 -42.64 -5.41 20.17
N ALA A 84 -41.35 -5.36 19.83
CA ALA A 84 -40.55 -6.55 19.62
C ALA A 84 -39.54 -6.63 20.76
N VAL A 85 -39.79 -7.60 21.62
CA VAL A 85 -38.91 -8.09 22.68
C VAL A 85 -37.50 -8.25 22.10
N ALA A 86 -36.53 -7.57 22.71
CA ALA A 86 -35.13 -7.77 22.39
C ALA A 86 -34.76 -9.24 22.64
N PRO A 87 -34.32 -10.01 21.62
CA PRO A 87 -33.66 -11.26 21.91
C PRO A 87 -32.29 -10.89 22.49
N GLU A 88 -32.06 -11.23 23.76
CA GLU A 88 -30.72 -11.37 24.31
C GLU A 88 -29.98 -12.40 23.47
N THR A 89 -29.24 -11.93 22.47
CA THR A 89 -28.37 -12.77 21.66
C THR A 89 -27.15 -13.10 22.49
N VAL A 90 -27.07 -14.37 22.90
CA VAL A 90 -25.81 -15.01 23.32
C VAL A 90 -24.75 -14.69 22.25
N PRO A 91 -23.53 -14.24 22.61
CA PRO A 91 -22.54 -13.87 21.61
C PRO A 91 -22.19 -15.08 20.75
N SER A 92 -22.58 -15.05 19.48
CA SER A 92 -22.22 -16.09 18.51
C SER A 92 -20.75 -15.94 18.20
N ASN A 93 -19.93 -16.84 18.73
CA ASN A 93 -18.47 -16.90 18.54
C ASN A 93 -18.06 -17.39 17.12
N GLU A 94 -18.95 -17.25 16.14
CA GLU A 94 -18.87 -17.94 14.84
C GLU A 94 -18.38 -17.03 13.71
N ASN A 95 -18.44 -15.70 13.88
CA ASN A 95 -18.05 -14.73 12.85
C ASN A 95 -16.88 -13.85 13.30
N GLY A 96 -16.06 -13.45 12.33
CA GLY A 96 -15.01 -12.45 12.49
C GLY A 96 -15.53 -11.04 12.22
N LEU A 97 -14.66 -10.06 12.46
CA LEU A 97 -14.86 -8.67 12.05
C LEU A 97 -13.79 -8.28 11.05
N TYR A 98 -14.18 -7.98 9.82
CA TYR A 98 -13.26 -7.39 8.86
C TYR A 98 -13.11 -5.91 9.19
N LEU A 99 -11.87 -5.48 9.42
CA LEU A 99 -11.51 -4.12 9.82
C LEU A 99 -11.04 -3.30 8.62
N TYR A 100 -11.80 -2.24 8.29
CA TYR A 100 -11.46 -1.32 7.22
C TYR A 100 -10.52 -0.21 7.69
N CYS A 101 -10.92 0.50 8.75
CA CYS A 101 -10.17 1.62 9.30
C CYS A 101 -10.56 1.92 10.75
N ILE A 102 -9.76 2.74 11.41
CA ILE A 102 -10.12 3.41 12.67
C ILE A 102 -10.32 4.90 12.39
N VAL A 103 -11.36 5.48 12.99
CA VAL A 103 -11.68 6.90 12.86
C VAL A 103 -11.58 7.59 14.21
N ASP A 104 -11.13 8.86 14.21
CA ASP A 104 -11.05 9.71 15.41
C ASP A 104 -12.43 10.30 15.75
N ALA A 105 -13.39 9.40 15.98
CA ALA A 105 -14.74 9.73 16.41
C ALA A 105 -15.26 8.58 17.27
N SER A 106 -15.95 8.89 18.37
CA SER A 106 -16.64 7.88 19.18
C SER A 106 -18.12 7.86 18.79
N VAL A 107 -18.46 7.05 17.80
CA VAL A 107 -19.80 6.99 17.19
C VAL A 107 -20.19 5.54 16.95
N SER A 108 -21.46 5.22 17.21
CA SER A 108 -22.07 3.96 16.77
C SER A 108 -23.09 4.29 15.68
N THR A 109 -22.79 3.91 14.44
CA THR A 109 -23.64 4.17 13.28
C THR A 109 -23.41 3.13 12.19
N SER A 110 -24.43 2.93 11.35
CA SER A 110 -24.30 2.19 10.09
C SER A 110 -23.77 3.12 8.98
N LEU A 111 -22.92 2.58 8.12
CA LEU A 111 -22.49 3.18 6.85
C LEU A 111 -23.29 2.62 5.66
N GLY A 112 -24.11 1.58 5.90
CA GLY A 112 -24.96 0.94 4.89
C GLY A 112 -24.36 -0.35 4.32
N HIS A 113 -25.07 -0.94 3.36
CA HIS A 113 -24.72 -2.20 2.68
C HIS A 113 -23.70 -1.97 1.55
N MET A 114 -22.51 -1.53 1.92
CA MET A 114 -21.43 -1.19 0.98
C MET A 114 -20.15 -1.98 1.23
N GLY A 115 -20.14 -2.85 2.23
CA GLY A 115 -19.01 -3.72 2.51
C GLY A 115 -18.83 -4.76 1.42
N ILE A 116 -17.76 -5.53 1.54
CA ILE A 116 -17.49 -6.65 0.63
C ILE A 116 -18.72 -7.57 0.53
N ASP A 117 -19.08 -7.94 -0.69
CA ASP A 117 -20.28 -8.74 -1.02
C ASP A 117 -21.62 -8.15 -0.53
N GLY A 118 -21.69 -6.82 -0.33
CA GLY A 118 -22.89 -6.11 0.09
C GLY A 118 -23.18 -6.20 1.59
N CYS A 119 -22.20 -6.63 2.39
CA CYS A 119 -22.34 -6.65 3.84
C CYS A 119 -22.62 -5.25 4.41
N GLU A 120 -23.37 -5.22 5.51
CA GLU A 120 -23.57 -3.98 6.27
C GLU A 120 -22.27 -3.57 6.97
N VAL A 121 -21.83 -2.35 6.71
CA VAL A 121 -20.70 -1.72 7.39
C VAL A 121 -21.21 -0.85 8.52
N TYR A 122 -20.59 -0.94 9.68
CA TYR A 122 -20.97 -0.18 10.88
C TYR A 122 -19.75 0.16 11.73
N THR A 123 -19.95 1.05 12.70
CA THR A 123 -18.89 1.49 13.62
C THR A 123 -19.05 0.87 15.01
N ILE A 124 -17.92 0.44 15.58
CA ILE A 124 -17.80 -0.02 16.96
C ILE A 124 -16.99 1.03 17.73
N PRO A 125 -17.62 1.87 18.58
CA PRO A 125 -16.91 2.87 19.37
C PRO A 125 -16.18 2.24 20.56
N HIS A 126 -14.97 2.73 20.83
CA HIS A 126 -14.18 2.35 22.01
C HIS A 126 -13.15 3.43 22.35
N GLU A 127 -13.10 3.87 23.62
CA GLU A 127 -12.08 4.79 24.17
C GLU A 127 -11.77 6.05 23.33
N GLY A 128 -12.80 6.63 22.72
CA GLY A 128 -12.72 7.90 21.97
C GLY A 128 -12.53 7.73 20.46
N VAL A 129 -12.22 6.52 19.98
CA VAL A 129 -12.16 6.18 18.55
C VAL A 129 -13.30 5.24 18.17
N SER A 130 -13.46 4.97 16.87
CA SER A 130 -14.35 3.90 16.40
C SER A 130 -13.67 3.08 15.31
N ALA A 131 -13.83 1.77 15.39
CA ALA A 131 -13.46 0.86 14.32
C ALA A 131 -14.61 0.75 13.30
N VAL A 132 -14.29 0.88 12.02
CA VAL A 132 -15.22 0.66 10.90
C VAL A 132 -15.07 -0.77 10.43
N VAL A 133 -16.14 -1.56 10.57
CA VAL A 133 -16.11 -3.00 10.37
C VAL A 133 -17.36 -3.52 9.65
N HIS A 134 -17.28 -4.75 9.17
CA HIS A 134 -18.46 -5.59 8.94
C HIS A 134 -18.22 -6.99 9.49
N SER A 135 -19.31 -7.72 9.75
CA SER A 135 -19.22 -9.14 10.11
C SER A 135 -18.88 -9.96 8.87
N CYS A 136 -17.93 -10.88 9.00
CA CYS A 136 -17.48 -11.76 7.92
C CYS A 136 -17.17 -13.18 8.42
N PRO A 137 -17.03 -14.16 7.51
CA PRO A 137 -16.48 -15.46 7.85
C PRO A 137 -15.07 -15.35 8.46
N LEU A 138 -14.65 -16.40 9.15
CA LEU A 138 -13.33 -16.53 9.77
C LEU A 138 -12.21 -16.85 8.77
N GLU A 139 -12.54 -16.87 7.48
CA GLU A 139 -11.62 -17.25 6.41
C GLU A 139 -11.19 -16.02 5.62
N PRO A 140 -9.90 -15.95 5.21
CA PRO A 140 -9.40 -14.92 4.30
C PRO A 140 -10.18 -14.89 2.99
N TYR A 141 -10.39 -13.70 2.43
CA TYR A 141 -11.00 -13.54 1.12
C TYR A 141 -10.07 -14.09 0.04
N ARG A 142 -10.51 -15.15 -0.65
CA ARG A 142 -9.73 -15.84 -1.69
C ARG A 142 -10.59 -16.13 -2.90
N SER A 143 -10.07 -15.78 -4.07
CA SER A 143 -10.64 -16.11 -5.37
C SER A 143 -9.53 -16.20 -6.40
N ASP A 144 -9.62 -17.15 -7.31
CA ASP A 144 -8.77 -17.20 -8.51
C ASP A 144 -9.30 -16.28 -9.63
N ASP A 145 -10.51 -15.73 -9.46
CA ASP A 145 -11.11 -14.77 -10.38
C ASP A 145 -10.64 -13.35 -10.04
N GLU A 146 -9.85 -12.78 -10.94
CA GLU A 146 -9.24 -11.46 -10.81
C GLU A 146 -10.28 -10.34 -10.66
N GLU A 147 -11.39 -10.42 -11.41
CA GLU A 147 -12.46 -9.42 -11.36
C GLU A 147 -13.19 -9.41 -10.02
N THR A 148 -13.32 -10.58 -9.38
CA THR A 148 -13.84 -10.69 -8.01
C THR A 148 -12.89 -10.03 -7.02
N VAL A 149 -11.58 -10.30 -7.10
CA VAL A 149 -10.58 -9.68 -6.21
C VAL A 149 -10.55 -8.15 -6.38
N LYS A 150 -10.57 -7.65 -7.62
CA LYS A 150 -10.64 -6.22 -7.92
C LYS A 150 -11.86 -5.56 -7.27
N ARG A 151 -13.02 -6.20 -7.37
CA ARG A 151 -14.26 -5.71 -6.78
C ARG A 151 -14.17 -5.64 -5.25
N TRP A 152 -13.62 -6.66 -4.61
CA TRP A 152 -13.44 -6.66 -3.15
C TRP A 152 -12.51 -5.55 -2.68
N VAL A 153 -11.37 -5.36 -3.37
CA VAL A 153 -10.45 -4.26 -3.08
C VAL A 153 -11.13 -2.92 -3.29
N LYS A 154 -11.89 -2.76 -4.38
CA LYS A 154 -12.63 -1.52 -4.66
C LYS A 154 -13.64 -1.21 -3.56
N SER A 155 -14.46 -2.18 -3.15
CA SER A 155 -15.41 -2.00 -2.04
C SER A 155 -14.70 -1.65 -0.73
N HIS A 156 -13.53 -2.24 -0.46
CA HIS A 156 -12.70 -1.83 0.67
C HIS A 156 -12.31 -0.36 0.60
N GLN A 157 -11.81 0.12 -0.54
CA GLN A 157 -11.43 1.52 -0.71
C GLN A 157 -12.62 2.46 -0.54
N GLU A 158 -13.77 2.14 -1.17
CA GLU A 158 -15.00 2.93 -1.08
C GLU A 158 -15.48 3.10 0.38
N VAL A 159 -15.35 2.06 1.22
CA VAL A 159 -15.67 2.14 2.65
C VAL A 159 -14.73 3.09 3.40
N VAL A 160 -13.42 2.99 3.17
CA VAL A 160 -12.44 3.83 3.84
C VAL A 160 -12.56 5.30 3.40
N GLU A 161 -12.83 5.53 2.11
CA GLU A 161 -13.11 6.86 1.55
C GLU A 161 -14.34 7.48 2.20
N LEU A 162 -15.47 6.76 2.24
CA LEU A 162 -16.68 7.25 2.88
C LEU A 162 -16.48 7.53 4.38
N ALA A 163 -15.72 6.68 5.07
CA ALA A 163 -15.37 6.91 6.47
C ALA A 163 -14.57 8.20 6.64
N ALA A 164 -13.61 8.48 5.75
CA ALA A 164 -12.84 9.72 5.77
C ALA A 164 -13.70 10.95 5.45
N GLU A 165 -14.64 10.85 4.50
CA GLU A 165 -15.58 11.93 4.21
C GLU A 165 -16.49 12.24 5.41
N ARG A 166 -16.97 11.22 6.12
CA ARG A 166 -17.89 11.38 7.25
C ARG A 166 -17.21 11.79 8.55
N PHE A 167 -16.00 11.29 8.81
CA PHE A 167 -15.36 11.40 10.12
C PHE A 167 -14.00 12.13 10.09
N GLY A 168 -13.51 12.52 8.91
CA GLY A 168 -12.25 13.24 8.76
C GLY A 168 -11.05 12.30 8.62
N THR A 169 -10.14 12.34 9.59
CA THR A 169 -8.91 11.52 9.54
C THR A 169 -9.23 10.06 9.83
N VAL A 170 -8.63 9.16 9.05
CA VAL A 170 -8.79 7.71 9.20
C VAL A 170 -7.43 7.03 9.21
N MET A 171 -7.28 6.00 10.05
CA MET A 171 -6.14 5.08 10.03
C MET A 171 -6.57 3.83 9.24
N PRO A 172 -6.17 3.71 7.97
CA PRO A 172 -6.64 2.62 7.13
C PRO A 172 -5.90 1.30 7.44
N PHE A 173 -6.62 0.19 7.39
CA PHE A 173 -6.04 -1.16 7.50
C PHE A 173 -5.95 -1.81 6.14
N GLY A 174 -4.90 -2.63 5.94
CA GLY A 174 -4.76 -3.37 4.68
C GLY A 174 -5.97 -4.27 4.41
N PHE A 175 -6.27 -4.47 3.13
CA PHE A 175 -7.27 -5.44 2.68
C PHE A 175 -7.08 -6.78 3.41
N ASP A 176 -8.19 -7.42 3.76
CA ASP A 176 -8.24 -8.75 4.41
C ASP A 176 -7.72 -8.75 5.86
N THR A 177 -7.84 -7.62 6.56
CA THR A 177 -7.60 -7.57 8.01
C THR A 177 -8.84 -8.07 8.77
N ILE A 178 -8.83 -9.34 9.18
CA ILE A 178 -9.94 -9.97 9.92
C ILE A 178 -9.57 -10.13 11.40
N ILE A 179 -10.37 -9.54 12.29
CA ILE A 179 -10.32 -9.77 13.72
C ILE A 179 -11.07 -11.04 14.05
N MET A 180 -10.33 -12.00 14.58
CA MET A 180 -10.84 -13.31 14.95
C MET A 180 -11.29 -13.30 16.42
N PRO A 181 -12.39 -13.98 16.78
CA PRO A 181 -12.69 -14.27 18.17
C PRO A 181 -11.55 -15.11 18.77
N LYS A 182 -11.33 -14.99 20.08
CA LYS A 182 -10.28 -15.73 20.81
C LYS A 182 -10.89 -16.32 22.08
N GLU A 183 -10.75 -17.63 22.25
CA GLU A 183 -11.24 -18.35 23.44
C GLU A 183 -12.69 -17.94 23.80
N PHE A 184 -12.89 -17.39 25.01
CA PHE A 184 -14.15 -16.91 25.56
C PHE A 184 -14.46 -15.44 25.21
N CYS A 185 -13.75 -14.86 24.24
CA CYS A 185 -13.95 -13.49 23.77
C CYS A 185 -14.44 -13.48 22.32
N THR A 186 -15.46 -12.68 22.06
CA THR A 186 -15.94 -12.33 20.73
C THR A 186 -14.90 -11.53 19.94
N ALA A 187 -15.04 -11.48 18.62
CA ALA A 187 -14.19 -10.64 17.77
C ALA A 187 -14.27 -9.14 18.17
N GLU A 188 -15.43 -8.67 18.62
CA GLU A 188 -15.60 -7.29 19.12
C GLU A 188 -14.81 -7.04 20.41
N GLU A 189 -14.84 -7.96 21.37
CA GLU A 189 -14.06 -7.83 22.61
C GLU A 189 -12.57 -7.88 22.35
N VAL A 190 -12.12 -8.73 21.42
CA VAL A 190 -10.72 -8.79 20.97
C VAL A 190 -10.30 -7.47 20.33
N LEU A 191 -11.14 -6.90 19.46
CA LEU A 191 -10.90 -5.62 18.81
C LEU A 191 -10.81 -4.48 19.84
N LYS A 192 -11.78 -4.39 20.76
CA LYS A 192 -11.79 -3.37 21.82
C LYS A 192 -10.56 -3.46 22.71
N LYS A 193 -10.16 -4.67 23.10
CA LYS A 193 -8.95 -4.89 23.88
C LYS A 193 -7.71 -4.41 23.13
N TRP A 194 -7.57 -4.78 21.86
CA TRP A 194 -6.44 -4.32 21.04
C TRP A 194 -6.42 -2.80 20.89
N ILE A 195 -7.58 -2.15 20.71
CA ILE A 195 -7.67 -0.68 20.70
C ILE A 195 -7.18 -0.09 22.03
N SER A 196 -7.58 -0.64 23.19
CA SER A 196 -7.10 -0.15 24.48
C SER A 196 -5.59 -0.33 24.63
N ASP A 197 -5.06 -1.48 24.22
CA ASP A 197 -3.63 -1.81 24.35
C ASP A 197 -2.76 -0.89 23.46
N GLU A 198 -3.28 -0.46 22.30
CA GLU A 198 -2.56 0.35 21.29
C GLU A 198 -3.03 1.81 21.22
N LEU A 199 -3.88 2.28 22.15
CA LEU A 199 -4.60 3.56 22.00
C LEU A 199 -3.66 4.75 21.78
N ASP A 200 -2.56 4.81 22.52
CA ASP A 200 -1.57 5.88 22.42
C ASP A 200 -0.86 5.86 21.06
N GLU A 201 -0.53 4.68 20.53
CA GLU A 201 0.08 4.54 19.21
C GLU A 201 -0.91 4.90 18.09
N ILE A 202 -2.17 4.48 18.21
CA ILE A 202 -3.25 4.84 17.28
C ILE A 202 -3.42 6.36 17.22
N ARG A 203 -3.49 7.03 18.38
CA ARG A 203 -3.63 8.49 18.45
C ARG A 203 -2.42 9.22 17.86
N ALA A 204 -1.20 8.78 18.18
CA ALA A 204 0.02 9.37 17.62
C ALA A 204 0.06 9.22 16.09
N LYS A 205 -0.34 8.06 15.54
CA LYS A 205 -0.44 7.85 14.10
C LYS A 205 -1.49 8.73 13.46
N MET A 206 -2.68 8.85 14.06
CA MET A 206 -3.77 9.69 13.58
C MET A 206 -3.37 11.17 13.53
N GLU A 207 -2.71 11.68 14.57
CA GLU A 207 -2.19 13.04 14.62
C GLU A 207 -1.16 13.28 13.49
N ARG A 208 -0.25 12.32 13.29
CA ARG A 208 0.79 12.41 12.27
C ARG A 208 0.25 12.54 10.84
N ILE A 209 -0.86 11.87 10.55
CA ILE A 209 -1.50 11.81 9.22
C ILE A 209 -2.65 12.82 9.06
N GLN A 210 -3.02 13.56 10.10
CA GLN A 210 -4.15 14.49 10.07
C GLN A 210 -3.97 15.55 8.97
N GLY A 211 -5.00 15.72 8.15
CA GLY A 211 -5.01 16.69 7.04
C GLY A 211 -4.07 16.35 5.87
N LYS A 212 -3.50 15.14 5.85
CA LYS A 212 -2.55 14.70 4.83
C LYS A 212 -3.10 13.53 4.02
N LYS A 213 -2.57 13.36 2.81
CA LYS A 213 -2.86 12.25 1.91
C LYS A 213 -1.57 11.59 1.46
N GLU A 214 -1.67 10.32 1.10
CA GLU A 214 -0.55 9.56 0.55
C GLU A 214 -0.58 9.59 -0.98
N TYR A 215 0.61 9.70 -1.56
CA TYR A 215 0.84 9.69 -2.99
C TYR A 215 1.93 8.69 -3.33
N GLY A 216 1.66 7.86 -4.34
CA GLY A 216 2.66 6.98 -4.93
C GLY A 216 3.39 7.71 -6.05
N ILE A 217 4.71 7.83 -5.94
CA ILE A 217 5.57 8.49 -6.92
C ILE A 217 6.59 7.48 -7.45
N GLN A 218 6.59 7.24 -8.75
CA GLN A 218 7.62 6.44 -9.41
C GLN A 218 8.28 7.28 -10.49
N ILE A 219 9.61 7.32 -10.50
CA ILE A 219 10.40 8.07 -11.47
C ILE A 219 11.22 7.07 -12.28
N PHE A 220 11.15 7.20 -13.59
CA PHE A 220 11.84 6.37 -14.56
C PHE A 220 12.73 7.23 -15.44
N TYR A 221 13.81 6.64 -15.96
CA TYR A 221 14.64 7.25 -16.99
C TYR A 221 14.82 6.34 -18.21
N ASP A 222 15.01 6.94 -19.38
CA ASP A 222 15.39 6.25 -20.61
C ASP A 222 16.92 6.11 -20.70
N PRO A 223 17.47 4.89 -20.63
CA PRO A 223 18.90 4.65 -20.71
C PRO A 223 19.54 5.14 -22.01
N LEU A 224 18.82 5.14 -23.14
CA LEU A 224 19.33 5.58 -24.43
C LEU A 224 19.50 7.10 -24.47
N VAL A 225 18.53 7.85 -23.94
CA VAL A 225 18.61 9.31 -23.84
C VAL A 225 19.77 9.72 -22.93
N PHE A 226 19.89 9.06 -21.77
CA PHE A 226 20.97 9.34 -20.82
C PHE A 226 22.34 8.95 -21.38
N THR A 227 22.45 7.81 -22.06
CA THR A 227 23.70 7.38 -22.70
C THR A 227 24.13 8.39 -23.75
N LYS A 228 23.22 8.83 -24.62
CA LYS A 228 23.51 9.85 -25.63
C LYS A 228 23.98 11.16 -24.99
N ARG A 229 23.32 11.61 -23.90
CA ARG A 229 23.73 12.80 -23.15
C ARG A 229 25.17 12.67 -22.64
N VAL A 230 25.52 11.54 -22.03
CA VAL A 230 26.89 11.26 -21.57
C VAL A 230 27.89 11.28 -22.73
N GLU A 231 27.52 10.73 -23.89
CA GLU A 231 28.39 10.73 -25.06
C GLU A 231 28.63 12.12 -25.66
N ASP A 232 27.63 12.99 -25.59
CA ASP A 232 27.68 14.35 -26.15
C ASP A 232 28.38 15.35 -25.20
N GLU A 233 28.20 15.19 -23.88
CA GLU A 233 28.65 16.16 -22.87
C GLU A 233 29.98 15.81 -22.19
N SER A 234 30.42 14.55 -22.25
CA SER A 234 31.59 14.09 -21.47
C SER A 234 32.89 14.13 -22.26
N ASP A 235 33.78 15.07 -21.88
CA ASP A 235 35.09 15.26 -22.53
C ASP A 235 35.95 13.99 -22.53
N ASP A 236 35.96 13.21 -21.45
CA ASP A 236 36.72 11.96 -21.37
C ASP A 236 36.18 10.89 -22.34
N VAL A 237 34.86 10.79 -22.50
CA VAL A 237 34.23 9.90 -23.48
C VAL A 237 34.60 10.32 -24.91
N ARG A 238 34.55 11.63 -25.20
CA ARG A 238 34.95 12.18 -26.50
C ARG A 238 36.43 11.92 -26.80
N ILE A 239 37.32 12.19 -25.86
CA ILE A 239 38.78 11.96 -26.01
C ILE A 239 39.05 10.48 -26.29
N ILE A 240 38.43 9.55 -25.54
CA ILE A 240 38.64 8.10 -25.77
C ILE A 240 38.14 7.68 -27.16
N LYS A 241 37.00 8.23 -27.63
CA LYS A 241 36.48 7.98 -28.99
C LYS A 241 37.45 8.46 -30.07
N GLU A 242 38.00 9.66 -29.94
CA GLU A 242 38.98 10.23 -30.87
C GLU A 242 40.30 9.44 -30.86
N GLU A 243 40.82 9.11 -29.67
CA GLU A 243 42.02 8.29 -29.54
C GLU A 243 41.83 6.95 -30.23
N MET A 244 40.69 6.27 -30.04
CA MET A 244 40.37 4.98 -30.64
C MET A 244 40.36 5.03 -32.18
N ALA A 245 39.85 6.12 -32.78
CA ALA A 245 39.77 6.29 -34.23
C ALA A 245 41.16 6.32 -34.90
N SER A 246 42.20 6.69 -34.16
CA SER A 246 43.59 6.79 -34.64
C SER A 246 44.43 5.52 -34.45
N LYS A 247 43.89 4.44 -33.85
CA LYS A 247 44.67 3.25 -33.45
C LYS A 247 44.50 2.04 -34.37
N PRO A 248 45.53 1.17 -34.48
CA PRO A 248 45.43 -0.09 -35.21
C PRO A 248 44.39 -1.06 -34.62
N PRO A 249 43.81 -1.96 -35.43
CA PRO A 249 42.74 -2.88 -35.01
C PRO A 249 43.04 -3.74 -33.77
N GLY A 250 44.31 -4.07 -33.54
CA GLY A 250 44.74 -4.91 -32.41
C GLY A 250 44.65 -4.25 -31.04
N ILE A 251 44.72 -2.91 -30.95
CA ILE A 251 44.58 -2.16 -29.68
C ILE A 251 43.14 -1.65 -29.50
N ALA A 252 42.33 -1.66 -30.56
CA ALA A 252 40.95 -1.15 -30.56
C ALA A 252 40.05 -1.84 -29.51
N TYR A 253 40.28 -3.12 -29.21
CA TYR A 253 39.53 -3.83 -28.16
C TYR A 253 39.73 -3.20 -26.77
N MET A 254 40.97 -2.86 -26.41
CA MET A 254 41.26 -2.22 -25.13
C MET A 254 40.62 -0.82 -25.03
N TYR A 255 40.62 -0.06 -26.13
CA TYR A 255 39.96 1.25 -26.16
C TYR A 255 38.43 1.15 -26.08
N ARG A 256 37.82 0.12 -26.69
CA ARG A 256 36.39 -0.16 -26.52
C ARG A 256 36.03 -0.43 -25.06
N GLN A 257 36.78 -1.30 -24.38
CA GLN A 257 36.55 -1.55 -22.95
C GLN A 257 36.74 -0.30 -22.09
N ARG A 258 37.75 0.53 -22.39
CA ARG A 258 37.95 1.82 -21.71
C ARG A 258 36.78 2.78 -21.94
N LEU A 259 36.26 2.83 -23.16
CA LEU A 259 35.10 3.66 -23.51
C LEU A 259 33.84 3.20 -22.77
N GLU A 260 33.53 1.91 -22.79
CA GLU A 260 32.39 1.34 -22.08
C GLU A 260 32.47 1.62 -20.56
N ALA A 261 33.64 1.45 -19.96
CA ALA A 261 33.86 1.76 -18.55
C ALA A 261 33.69 3.26 -18.24
N ALA A 262 34.17 4.13 -19.12
CA ALA A 262 34.02 5.58 -18.97
C ALA A 262 32.56 6.01 -19.07
N VAL A 263 31.84 5.54 -20.09
CA VAL A 263 30.40 5.80 -20.28
C VAL A 263 29.61 5.33 -19.07
N ARG A 264 29.84 4.09 -18.60
CA ARG A 264 29.15 3.56 -17.43
C ARG A 264 29.38 4.41 -16.17
N ARG A 265 30.63 4.78 -15.89
CA ARG A 265 30.94 5.64 -14.73
C ARG A 265 30.20 6.97 -14.81
N ARG A 266 30.18 7.61 -15.98
CA ARG A 266 29.50 8.89 -16.20
C ARG A 266 27.99 8.77 -16.11
N MET A 267 27.42 7.66 -16.57
CA MET A 267 26.02 7.33 -16.38
C MET A 267 25.67 7.24 -14.90
N ASP A 268 26.46 6.49 -14.11
CA ASP A 268 26.23 6.35 -12.67
C ASP A 268 26.33 7.71 -11.94
N GLU A 269 27.31 8.56 -12.30
CA GLU A 269 27.45 9.93 -11.77
C GLU A 269 26.24 10.82 -12.11
N LEU A 270 25.79 10.79 -13.37
CA LEU A 270 24.66 11.56 -13.87
C LEU A 270 23.35 11.15 -13.20
N ILE A 271 23.08 9.84 -13.15
CA ILE A 271 21.89 9.29 -12.49
C ILE A 271 21.91 9.64 -10.99
N GLY A 272 23.06 9.54 -10.33
CA GLY A 272 23.21 9.91 -8.93
C GLY A 272 22.91 11.40 -8.67
N ALA A 273 23.32 12.28 -9.58
CA ALA A 273 23.01 13.72 -9.48
C ALA A 273 21.51 13.99 -9.66
N TYR A 274 20.88 13.36 -10.65
CA TYR A 274 19.43 13.46 -10.90
C TYR A 274 18.62 12.92 -9.72
N PHE A 275 18.99 11.74 -9.20
CA PHE A 275 18.33 11.16 -8.03
C PHE A 275 18.34 12.12 -6.84
N LYS A 276 19.50 12.74 -6.56
CA LYS A 276 19.64 13.68 -5.44
C LYS A 276 18.77 14.92 -5.64
N ASP A 277 18.86 15.55 -6.81
CA ASP A 277 18.08 16.76 -7.13
C ASP A 277 16.57 16.48 -7.05
N PHE A 278 16.10 15.39 -7.66
CA PHE A 278 14.69 15.03 -7.65
C PHE A 278 14.20 14.69 -6.24
N TYR A 279 14.99 13.95 -5.46
CA TYR A 279 14.66 13.66 -4.07
C TYR A 279 14.50 14.95 -3.25
N GLU A 280 15.44 15.90 -3.37
CA GLU A 280 15.39 17.17 -2.63
C GLU A 280 14.16 18.02 -3.00
N ARG A 281 13.80 18.06 -4.29
CA ARG A 281 12.59 18.74 -4.77
C ARG A 281 11.31 18.12 -4.22
N ILE A 282 11.21 16.79 -4.20
CA ILE A 282 10.05 16.08 -3.65
C ILE A 282 9.99 16.27 -2.13
N GLN A 283 11.12 16.11 -1.44
CA GLN A 283 11.23 16.27 0.00
C GLN A 283 10.79 17.66 0.48
N SER A 284 11.09 18.71 -0.30
CA SER A 284 10.69 20.08 0.03
C SER A 284 9.18 20.31 0.00
N ASN A 285 8.42 19.40 -0.63
CA ASN A 285 6.96 19.47 -0.77
C ASN A 285 6.25 18.29 -0.09
N ALA A 286 6.96 17.54 0.75
CA ALA A 286 6.45 16.37 1.46
C ALA A 286 6.46 16.59 2.98
N ASP A 287 5.42 16.09 3.64
CA ASP A 287 5.37 15.99 5.10
C ASP A 287 6.19 14.79 5.62
N ASP A 288 6.22 13.69 4.86
CA ASP A 288 7.03 12.50 5.14
C ASP A 288 7.27 11.68 3.85
N ILE A 289 8.37 10.94 3.79
CA ILE A 289 8.74 10.12 2.62
C ILE A 289 9.20 8.75 3.08
N LYS A 290 8.63 7.72 2.47
CA LYS A 290 9.09 6.34 2.58
C LYS A 290 9.62 5.86 1.23
N VAL A 291 10.90 5.47 1.22
CA VAL A 291 11.54 4.90 0.04
C VAL A 291 11.16 3.42 -0.07
N GLU A 292 10.48 3.07 -1.16
CA GLU A 292 10.07 1.72 -1.46
C GLU A 292 11.13 1.01 -2.32
N LYS A 293 11.08 -0.33 -2.36
CA LYS A 293 12.00 -1.10 -3.20
C LYS A 293 11.77 -0.75 -4.68
N VAL A 294 12.86 -0.36 -5.35
CA VAL A 294 12.89 -0.21 -6.80
C VAL A 294 12.73 -1.57 -7.43
N ARG A 295 11.80 -1.69 -8.38
CA ARG A 295 11.50 -2.95 -9.07
C ARG A 295 12.22 -2.98 -10.41
N LYS A 296 12.38 -4.18 -10.96
CA LYS A 296 12.82 -4.31 -12.35
C LYS A 296 11.75 -3.68 -13.21
N SER A 297 12.16 -2.72 -14.02
CA SER A 297 11.28 -2.07 -14.97
C SER A 297 10.76 -3.08 -15.99
N ASP A 298 9.49 -2.93 -16.35
CA ASP A 298 8.84 -3.67 -17.43
C ASP A 298 8.87 -2.73 -18.65
N GLY A 299 9.76 -2.99 -19.61
CA GLY A 299 9.95 -2.16 -20.82
C GLY A 299 11.32 -1.47 -20.94
N ASP A 300 11.39 -0.44 -21.78
CA ASP A 300 12.64 0.23 -22.21
C ASP A 300 13.18 1.27 -21.21
N MET A 301 12.37 1.70 -20.24
CA MET A 301 12.77 2.64 -19.19
C MET A 301 13.29 1.92 -17.97
N VAL A 302 14.08 2.59 -17.12
CA VAL A 302 14.61 2.06 -15.86
C VAL A 302 14.10 2.88 -14.69
N MET A 303 13.57 2.20 -13.68
CA MET A 303 13.05 2.85 -12.47
C MET A 303 14.22 3.43 -11.64
N MET A 304 14.19 4.73 -11.43
CA MET A 304 15.13 5.49 -10.60
C MET A 304 14.63 5.59 -9.15
N MET A 305 13.34 5.84 -8.95
CA MET A 305 12.76 6.07 -7.62
C MET A 305 11.38 5.40 -7.52
N ASN A 306 11.08 4.89 -6.33
CA ASN A 306 9.76 4.39 -5.95
C ASN A 306 9.48 4.89 -4.52
N LEU A 307 8.55 5.83 -4.37
CA LEU A 307 8.33 6.56 -3.13
C LEU A 307 6.85 6.52 -2.76
N SER A 308 6.58 6.29 -1.48
CA SER A 308 5.31 6.66 -0.84
C SER A 308 5.54 8.01 -0.17
N VAL A 309 4.73 9.01 -0.51
CA VAL A 309 4.87 10.39 -0.03
C VAL A 309 3.61 10.82 0.70
N LEU A 310 3.78 11.28 1.94
CA LEU A 310 2.70 11.91 2.69
C LEU A 310 2.78 13.42 2.44
N ALA A 311 1.70 14.03 1.97
CA ALA A 311 1.64 15.47 1.73
C ALA A 311 0.26 16.06 2.03
N SER A 312 0.26 17.27 2.58
CA SER A 312 -0.91 18.11 2.81
C SER A 312 -1.23 19.04 1.63
N ASP A 313 -0.23 19.42 0.84
CA ASP A 313 -0.38 20.26 -0.36
C ASP A 313 -0.11 19.47 -1.65
N GLU A 314 -1.16 18.87 -2.19
CA GLU A 314 -1.12 18.14 -3.46
C GLU A 314 -0.61 19.00 -4.61
N LYS A 315 -0.98 20.28 -4.64
CA LYS A 315 -0.70 21.17 -5.76
C LYS A 315 0.79 21.54 -5.79
N ALA A 316 1.38 21.83 -4.64
CA ALA A 316 2.82 22.10 -4.54
C ALA A 316 3.64 20.87 -4.94
N LEU A 317 3.24 19.68 -4.47
CA LEU A 317 3.88 18.42 -4.85
C LEU A 317 3.77 18.15 -6.36
N GLY A 318 2.57 18.31 -6.94
CA GLY A 318 2.33 18.15 -8.37
C GLY A 318 3.19 19.09 -9.23
N GLN A 319 3.32 20.37 -8.85
CA GLN A 319 4.17 21.32 -9.55
C GLN A 319 5.65 20.95 -9.52
N ALA A 320 6.15 20.40 -8.40
CA ALA A 320 7.51 19.91 -8.31
C ALA A 320 7.74 18.71 -9.25
N LEU A 321 6.75 17.82 -9.34
CA LEU A 321 6.79 16.65 -10.22
C LEU A 321 6.69 17.02 -11.70
N ASP A 322 5.89 18.03 -12.06
CA ASP A 322 5.84 18.56 -13.43
C ASP A 322 7.21 19.08 -13.89
N GLY A 323 7.94 19.76 -12.99
CA GLY A 323 9.30 20.21 -13.24
C GLY A 323 10.30 19.07 -13.44
N ILE A 324 10.08 17.93 -12.79
CA ILE A 324 10.89 16.70 -12.97
C ILE A 324 10.51 16.00 -14.28
N ALA A 325 9.21 15.89 -14.59
CA ALA A 325 8.71 15.27 -15.80
C ALA A 325 9.09 16.03 -17.08
N ALA A 326 9.40 17.32 -16.97
CA ALA A 326 9.91 18.12 -18.08
C ALA A 326 11.36 17.76 -18.49
N GLU A 327 12.11 17.03 -17.66
CA GLU A 327 13.47 16.62 -17.98
C GLU A 327 13.51 15.57 -19.11
N PRO A 328 14.29 15.78 -20.19
CA PRO A 328 14.30 14.84 -21.31
C PRO A 328 14.76 13.45 -20.89
N GLY A 329 13.97 12.44 -21.27
CA GLY A 329 14.23 11.04 -20.92
C GLY A 329 13.80 10.68 -19.51
N ILE A 330 13.07 11.53 -18.78
CA ILE A 330 12.43 11.21 -17.51
C ILE A 330 10.93 10.97 -17.71
N SER A 331 10.38 10.03 -16.97
CA SER A 331 8.94 9.77 -16.87
C SER A 331 8.55 9.66 -15.40
N VAL A 332 7.44 10.29 -15.03
CA VAL A 332 6.92 10.31 -13.67
C VAL A 332 5.53 9.68 -13.66
N GLN A 333 5.34 8.67 -12.80
CA GLN A 333 4.02 8.17 -12.45
C GLN A 333 3.64 8.72 -11.08
N PHE A 334 2.48 9.38 -11.02
CA PHE A 334 1.94 10.01 -9.83
C PHE A 334 0.54 9.47 -9.58
N THR A 335 0.31 8.88 -8.41
CA THR A 335 -0.97 8.25 -8.04
C THR A 335 -1.44 8.76 -6.68
N GLY A 336 -2.76 8.90 -6.51
CA GLY A 336 -3.40 9.43 -5.31
C GLY A 336 -4.50 10.43 -5.68
N PRO A 337 -5.08 11.14 -4.70
CA PRO A 337 -4.77 11.06 -3.27
C PRO A 337 -5.28 9.75 -2.63
N TRP A 338 -4.40 9.05 -1.93
CA TRP A 338 -4.75 7.85 -1.16
C TRP A 338 -4.88 8.14 0.32
N GLN A 339 -5.58 7.26 1.04
CA GLN A 339 -5.48 7.20 2.49
C GLN A 339 -4.10 6.67 2.89
N PRO A 340 -3.55 7.06 4.05
CA PRO A 340 -2.12 6.94 4.35
C PRO A 340 -1.66 5.54 4.80
N TYR A 341 -1.94 4.51 3.98
CA TYR A 341 -1.62 3.10 4.23
C TYR A 341 -0.13 2.79 4.49
N SER A 342 0.80 3.59 3.97
CA SER A 342 2.25 3.39 4.14
C SER A 342 2.80 4.06 5.41
N PHE A 343 1.99 4.92 6.03
CA PHE A 343 2.36 5.78 7.14
C PHE A 343 1.60 5.44 8.44
N VAL A 344 0.97 4.26 8.50
CA VAL A 344 0.26 3.77 9.70
C VAL A 344 0.71 2.38 10.11
#